data_AF-A0A6D2JT51-F1
#
_entry.id   AF-A0A6D2JT51-F1
#
_cell.length_a   1.000
_cell.length_b   1.000
_cell.length_c   1.000
_cell.angle_alpha   90.00
_cell.angle_beta   90.00
_cell.angle_gamma   90.00
#
_symmetry.space_group_name_H-M   'P 1'
#
loop_
_entity.id
_entity.type
_entity.pdbx_description
1 polymer ?
#
loop_
_entity_poly.entity_id
_entity_poly.type
_entity_poly.pdbx_seq_one_letter_code
_entity_poly.pdbx_strand_id
1 'polypeptide(L)' 'MLSCSSSNTTEDLHRRHRKWVGPSGHNVITVSLYGHSQFRSVQDAVDSIPRNNSMGVVIKIGPGFY' A
#
# COMPACT_ATOMS: atom_id res chain seq x y z
N MET A 1 52.09 -3.89 8.31
CA MET A 1 51.72 -3.80 6.89
C MET A 1 51.71 -5.19 6.31
N LEU A 2 50.56 -5.68 5.84
CA LEU A 2 50.41 -6.56 4.69
C LEU A 2 48.91 -6.65 4.38
N SER A 3 48.57 -6.27 3.16
CA SER A 3 47.23 -6.07 2.60
C SER A 3 46.50 -7.40 2.43
N CYS A 4 45.21 -7.45 2.75
CA CYS A 4 44.34 -8.54 2.32
C CYS A 4 43.82 -8.24 0.89
N SER A 5 44.10 -9.17 -0.01
CA SER A 5 43.87 -9.08 -1.45
C SER A 5 42.40 -8.82 -1.81
N SER A 6 42.17 -7.82 -2.65
CA SER A 6 40.88 -7.54 -3.27
C SER A 6 40.52 -8.65 -4.26
N SER A 7 39.64 -9.56 -3.86
CA SER A 7 38.91 -10.40 -4.79
C SER A 7 37.85 -9.54 -5.49
N ASN A 8 38.10 -9.20 -6.75
CA ASN A 8 37.08 -8.63 -7.64
C ASN A 8 36.02 -9.69 -7.94
N THR A 9 34.97 -9.74 -7.13
CA THR A 9 33.70 -10.35 -7.51
C THR A 9 32.69 -9.22 -7.66
N THR A 10 32.28 -9.00 -8.90
CA THR A 10 31.26 -8.06 -9.38
C THR A 10 29.87 -8.39 -8.82
N GLU A 11 29.72 -8.34 -7.50
CA GLU A 11 28.47 -8.66 -6.79
C GLU A 11 27.90 -7.45 -6.03
N ASP A 12 28.51 -6.27 -6.17
CA ASP A 12 28.29 -5.13 -5.27
C ASP A 12 27.61 -3.89 -5.87
N LEU A 13 26.91 -3.97 -7.02
CA LEU A 13 26.35 -2.78 -7.68
C LEU A 13 24.91 -2.88 -8.21
N HIS A 14 24.09 -3.79 -7.66
CA HIS A 14 22.65 -3.80 -7.94
C HIS A 14 21.79 -3.71 -6.67
N ARG A 15 22.23 -2.92 -5.67
CA ARG A 15 21.28 -2.22 -4.79
C ARG A 15 20.51 -1.20 -5.65
N ARG A 16 19.63 -1.70 -6.52
CA ARG A 16 18.61 -0.93 -7.22
C ARG A 16 17.80 -0.26 -6.13
N HIS A 17 18.08 1.00 -5.85
CA HIS A 17 17.21 1.86 -5.08
C HIS A 17 15.84 1.74 -5.74
N ARG A 18 14.93 0.94 -5.16
CA ARG A 18 13.58 0.85 -5.70
C ARG A 18 13.02 2.26 -5.57
N LYS A 19 12.94 2.96 -6.70
CA LYS A 19 12.35 4.29 -6.76
C LYS A 19 10.94 4.14 -6.24
N TRP A 20 10.69 4.63 -5.03
CA TRP A 20 9.36 4.66 -4.47
C TRP A 20 8.52 5.51 -5.40
N VAL A 21 7.61 4.86 -6.12
CA VAL A 21 6.52 5.51 -6.83
C VAL A 21 5.42 5.65 -5.79
N GLY A 22 5.23 6.89 -5.32
CA GLY A 22 4.14 7.19 -4.38
C GLY A 22 2.77 6.83 -4.96
N PRO A 23 1.71 7.00 -4.17
CA PRO A 23 0.38 6.60 -4.60
C PRO A 23 0.00 7.28 -5.92
N SER A 24 -0.41 6.47 -6.91
CA SER A 24 -0.72 6.86 -8.28
C SER A 24 -2.09 7.53 -8.44
N GLY A 25 -2.85 7.67 -7.36
CA GLY A 25 -4.22 8.20 -7.38
C GLY A 25 -4.91 8.13 -6.03
N HIS A 26 -6.22 8.41 -6.04
CA HIS A 26 -7.07 8.44 -4.85
C HIS A 26 -8.36 7.65 -5.09
N ASN A 27 -8.77 6.86 -4.11
CA ASN A 27 -10.03 6.11 -4.13
C ASN A 27 -10.84 6.41 -2.85
N VAL A 28 -12.15 6.60 -3.00
CA VAL A 28 -13.07 6.83 -1.88
C VAL A 28 -14.03 5.66 -1.80
N ILE A 29 -14.06 5.01 -0.64
CA ILE A 29 -14.98 3.93 -0.33
C ILE A 29 -15.98 4.43 0.71
N THR A 30 -17.27 4.14 0.53
CA THR A 30 -18.33 4.54 1.46
C THR A 30 -18.86 3.34 2.25
N VAL A 31 -18.94 3.51 3.57
CA VAL A 31 -19.52 2.53 4.50
C VAL A 31 -20.70 3.17 5.20
N SER A 32 -21.87 2.55 5.11
CA SER A 32 -23.09 3.00 5.79
C SER A 32 -24.05 1.85 6.02
N LEU A 33 -24.76 1.85 7.15
CA LEU A 33 -25.89 0.93 7.40
C LEU A 33 -27.13 1.27 6.56
N TYR A 34 -27.22 2.51 6.08
CA TYR A 34 -28.38 3.06 5.39
C TYR A 34 -28.01 3.67 4.04
N GLY A 35 -28.97 3.69 3.11
CA GLY A 35 -28.79 4.32 1.79
C GLY A 35 -27.91 3.50 0.82
N HIS A 36 -27.27 4.20 -0.12
CA HIS A 36 -26.50 3.62 -1.23
C HIS A 36 -24.99 3.65 -0.98
N SER A 37 -24.53 3.18 0.18
CA SER A 37 -23.09 2.93 0.40
C SER A 37 -22.60 1.71 -0.36
N GLN A 38 -21.30 1.67 -0.62
CA GLN A 38 -20.65 0.51 -1.24
C GLN A 38 -20.57 -0.68 -0.28
N PHE A 39 -20.41 -0.42 1.02
CA PHE A 39 -20.33 -1.44 2.05
C PHE A 39 -21.21 -1.10 3.27
N ARG A 40 -21.60 -2.14 4.01
CA ARG A 40 -22.32 -2.02 5.28
C ARG A 40 -21.44 -2.32 6.50
N SER A 41 -20.37 -3.09 6.31
CA SER A 41 -19.37 -3.42 7.32
C SER A 41 -18.06 -2.68 7.05
N VAL A 42 -17.37 -2.29 8.12
CA VAL A 42 -16.02 -1.71 8.02
C VAL A 42 -15.02 -2.76 7.53
N GLN A 43 -15.15 -4.01 8.00
CA GLN A 43 -14.21 -5.07 7.63
C GLN A 43 -14.32 -5.43 6.14
N ASP A 44 -15.53 -5.51 5.60
CA ASP A 44 -15.73 -5.78 4.16
C ASP A 44 -15.09 -4.69 3.29
N ALA A 45 -15.19 -3.43 3.72
CA ALA A 45 -14.56 -2.31 3.02
C ALA A 45 -13.02 -2.41 3.05
N VAL A 46 -12.44 -2.83 4.17
CA VAL A 46 -11.00 -3.07 4.30
C VAL A 46 -10.56 -4.24 3.43
N ASP A 47 -11.29 -5.35 3.46
CA ASP A 47 -10.96 -6.56 2.70
C ASP A 47 -11.11 -6.37 1.19
N SER A 48 -11.93 -5.40 0.76
CA SER A 48 -12.06 -5.03 -0.65
C SER A 48 -10.80 -4.37 -1.24
N ILE A 49 -9.87 -3.89 -0.40
CA ILE A 49 -8.67 -3.20 -0.85
C ILE A 49 -7.61 -4.23 -1.29
N PRO A 50 -7.13 -4.19 -2.54
CA PRO A 50 -6.14 -5.15 -3.01
C PRO A 50 -4.80 -4.96 -2.28
N ARG A 51 -4.12 -6.07 -1.94
CA ARG A 51 -2.85 -6.06 -1.18
C ARG A 51 -1.73 -5.22 -1.82
N ASN A 52 -1.72 -5.12 -3.15
CA ASN A 52 -0.74 -4.35 -3.93
C ASN A 52 -1.34 -3.03 -4.44
N ASN A 53 -2.24 -2.43 -3.67
CA ASN A 53 -2.85 -1.16 -4.01
C ASN A 53 -1.79 -0.05 -4.13
N SER A 54 -1.80 0.64 -5.26
CA SER A 54 -0.92 1.78 -5.53
C SER A 54 -1.61 3.13 -5.36
N MET A 55 -2.85 3.19 -4.83
CA MET A 55 -3.58 4.45 -4.64
C MET A 55 -3.80 4.77 -3.16
N GLY A 56 -3.98 6.04 -2.80
CA GLY A 56 -4.46 6.40 -1.47
C GLY A 56 -5.95 6.06 -1.34
N VAL A 57 -6.34 5.24 -0.36
CA VAL A 57 -7.74 4.87 -0.13
C VAL A 57 -8.27 5.60 1.11
N VAL A 58 -9.41 6.27 0.97
CA VAL A 58 -10.14 6.88 2.09
C VAL A 58 -11.47 6.17 2.26
N ILE A 59 -11.66 5.60 3.45
CA ILE A 59 -12.93 4.98 3.85
C ILE A 59 -13.76 6.03 4.59
N LYS A 60 -14.89 6.43 4.00
CA LYS A 60 -15.85 7.35 4.60
C LYS A 60 -16.93 6.55 5.31
N ILE A 61 -17.00 6.66 6.63
CA ILE A 61 -17.96 5.95 7.47
C ILE A 61 -19.12 6.89 7.81
N GLY A 62 -20.34 6.47 7.47
CA GLY A 62 -21.58 7.16 7.84
C GLY A 62 -21.96 6.92 9.30
N PRO A 63 -22.92 7.69 9.84
CA PRO A 63 -23.36 7.53 11.23
C PRO A 63 -24.00 6.15 11.47
N GLY A 64 -23.77 5.58 12.66
CA GLY A 64 -24.32 4.28 13.04
C GLY A 64 -23.40 3.52 14.01
N PHE A 65 -23.82 2.32 14.39
CA PHE A 65 -23.05 1.38 15.18
C PHE A 65 -22.57 0.25 14.27
N TYR A 66 -21.26 0.03 14.19
CA TYR A 66 -20.60 -0.86 13.24
C TYR A 66 -19.73 -1.88 13.97
#